data_AF-A0A378Y5K8-F1
#
_entry.id   AF-A0A378Y5K8-F1
#
_cell.length_a   1.000
_cell.length_b   1.000
_cell.length_c   1.000
_cell.angle_alpha   90.00
_cell.angle_beta   90.00
_cell.angle_gamma   90.00
#
_symmetry.space_group_name_H-M   'P 1'
#
loop_
_entity.id
_entity.type
_entity.pdbx_description
1 polymer ?
#
loop_
_entity_poly.entity_id
_entity_poly.type
_entity_poly.pdbx_seq_one_letter_code
_entity_poly.pdbx_strand_id
1 'polypeptide(L)'
;MLKAEMIKKGVIAILVLGTVLVLAGWRYGTLQTNGTDSREAETALRSLLFLSDQTPGTLDKLVVKWQGDWIPNHEDPADIAAQIADQLNIPTASKLVENGHTLYRSVRDREDLKIRLNVMERQTGQWYVVVQLESSDTGREQLIQLHKLCAEQLNSIGVQAQWNTSVQRSLQAKESVDQLMKQTEASLAGTISMQAKERYTDVNTVAVSYEAPDLPLMVQSGEHQVQMQMAVHENKEQQDKRITLGFPLITIEY
;
A
#
# COMPACT_ATOMS: atom_id res chain seq x y z
N MET A 1 1.70 25.34 40.17
CA MET A 1 1.91 25.98 38.85
C MET A 1 3.05 25.25 38.15
N LEU A 2 2.73 24.31 37.28
CA LEU A 2 3.68 23.64 36.38
C LEU A 2 3.08 23.80 34.98
N LYS A 3 3.82 24.49 34.11
CA LYS A 3 3.44 24.81 32.74
C LYS A 3 3.37 23.51 31.94
N ALA A 4 2.22 23.23 31.34
CA ALA A 4 2.10 22.23 30.29
C ALA A 4 2.78 22.78 29.03
N GLU A 5 3.89 22.18 28.62
CA GLU A 5 4.47 22.43 27.30
C GLU A 5 3.62 21.73 26.23
N MET A 6 3.35 22.49 25.17
CA MET A 6 2.60 22.07 24.00
C MET A 6 3.30 20.90 23.31
N ILE A 7 2.65 19.74 23.28
CA ILE A 7 2.97 18.66 22.35
C ILE A 7 2.60 19.16 20.95
N LYS A 8 3.61 19.48 20.13
CA LYS A 8 3.42 19.76 18.70
C LYS A 8 2.84 18.51 18.04
N LYS A 9 1.73 18.70 17.33
CA LYS A 9 0.97 17.66 16.64
C LYS A 9 1.77 17.10 15.45
N GLY A 10 1.79 15.77 15.33
CA GLY A 10 1.76 15.07 14.04
C GLY A 10 3.09 14.82 13.34
N VAL A 11 4.03 14.11 13.98
CA VAL A 11 5.06 13.34 13.25
C VAL A 11 4.46 11.96 12.99
N ILE A 12 4.26 11.59 11.73
CA ILE A 12 4.04 10.17 11.38
C ILE A 12 5.37 9.48 11.66
N ALA A 13 5.44 8.74 12.77
CA ALA A 13 6.59 7.92 13.07
C ALA A 13 6.75 6.89 11.93
N ILE A 14 7.87 6.97 11.22
CA ILE A 14 8.31 5.97 10.25
C ILE A 14 8.63 4.71 11.06
N LEU A 15 7.62 3.85 11.25
CA LEU A 15 7.77 2.54 11.88
C LEU A 15 8.07 1.53 10.77
N VAL A 16 9.36 1.36 10.48
CA VAL A 16 9.86 0.17 9.80
C VAL A 16 10.08 -0.89 10.88
N LEU A 17 9.00 -1.53 11.35
CA LEU A 17 9.11 -2.73 12.19
C LEU A 17 7.81 -3.52 12.12
N GLY A 18 7.94 -4.78 11.72
CA GLY A 18 6.85 -5.73 11.57
C GLY A 18 6.07 -5.90 12.87
N THR A 19 4.79 -5.53 12.84
CA THR A 19 3.70 -6.25 13.50
C THR A 19 2.37 -5.65 13.07
N VAL A 20 1.44 -6.54 12.76
CA VAL A 20 0.01 -6.33 12.57
C VAL A 20 -0.54 -5.25 13.53
N LEU A 21 -1.30 -4.29 12.96
CA LEU A 21 -2.14 -3.24 13.56
C LEU A 21 -1.72 -1.79 13.28
N VAL A 22 -2.00 -1.28 12.07
CA VAL A 22 -2.27 0.16 11.90
C VAL A 22 -3.52 0.37 11.03
N LEU A 23 -4.67 -0.08 11.53
CA LEU A 23 -5.99 0.40 11.05
C LEU A 23 -6.42 1.71 11.74
N ALA A 24 -5.64 2.21 12.71
CA ALA A 24 -5.97 3.40 13.50
C ALA A 24 -5.23 4.69 13.07
N GLY A 25 -4.10 4.59 12.34
CA GLY A 25 -3.26 5.75 12.02
C GLY A 25 -3.60 6.47 10.70
N TRP A 26 -4.33 5.83 9.78
CA TRP A 26 -4.50 6.32 8.42
C TRP A 26 -5.61 7.36 8.25
N ARG A 27 -6.34 7.69 9.33
CA ARG A 27 -7.43 8.67 9.30
C ARG A 27 -6.97 10.13 9.13
N TYR A 28 -5.66 10.41 9.14
CA TYR A 28 -5.13 11.78 9.02
C TYR A 28 -4.64 12.18 7.63
N GLY A 29 -4.45 11.22 6.71
CA GLY A 29 -4.12 11.51 5.32
C GLY A 29 -5.16 10.87 4.42
N THR A 30 -6.12 11.64 3.92
CA THR A 30 -7.01 11.17 2.86
C THR A 30 -6.12 10.85 1.66
N LEU A 31 -6.06 9.59 1.23
CA LEU A 31 -5.41 9.28 -0.04
C LEU A 31 -6.24 9.95 -1.11
N GLN A 32 -5.66 10.87 -1.88
CA GLN A 32 -6.36 11.43 -3.02
C GLN A 32 -5.93 10.63 -4.23
N THR A 33 -6.91 9.94 -4.81
CA THR A 33 -6.79 9.23 -6.08
C THR A 33 -7.56 10.01 -7.12
N ASN A 34 -7.02 10.17 -8.34
CA ASN A 34 -7.66 10.99 -9.37
C ASN A 34 -8.96 10.41 -9.97
N GLY A 35 -9.41 9.23 -9.56
CA GLY A 35 -10.74 8.72 -9.91
C GLY A 35 -11.00 7.31 -9.39
N THR A 36 -12.29 6.97 -9.26
CA THR A 36 -12.77 5.60 -9.06
C THR A 36 -12.98 4.86 -10.39
N ASP A 37 -12.61 5.48 -11.52
CA ASP A 37 -12.68 4.87 -12.85
C ASP A 37 -11.62 3.76 -13.00
N SER A 38 -12.05 2.59 -13.45
CA SER A 38 -11.19 1.41 -13.53
C SER A 38 -10.09 1.52 -14.59
N ARG A 39 -10.31 2.27 -15.67
CA ARG A 39 -9.30 2.52 -16.71
C ARG A 39 -8.26 3.50 -16.21
N GLU A 40 -8.68 4.52 -15.46
CA GLU A 40 -7.75 5.45 -14.80
C GLU A 40 -6.90 4.73 -13.76
N ALA A 41 -7.50 3.86 -12.94
CA ALA A 41 -6.79 3.04 -11.97
C ALA A 41 -5.77 2.11 -12.64
N GLU A 42 -6.13 1.43 -13.73
CA GLU A 42 -5.21 0.58 -14.50
C GLU A 42 -4.05 1.41 -15.08
N THR A 43 -4.35 2.54 -15.72
CA THR A 43 -3.35 3.43 -16.33
C THR A 43 -2.38 3.99 -15.29
N ALA A 44 -2.90 4.39 -14.13
CA ALA A 44 -2.10 4.86 -13.00
C ALA A 44 -1.16 3.77 -12.49
N LEU A 45 -1.65 2.54 -12.24
CA LEU A 45 -0.79 1.44 -11.79
C LEU A 45 0.29 1.12 -12.82
N ARG A 46 -0.05 1.06 -14.12
CA ARG A 46 0.94 0.82 -15.18
C ARG A 46 2.02 1.90 -15.24
N SER A 47 1.65 3.16 -15.03
CA SER A 47 2.60 4.28 -14.98
C SER A 47 3.54 4.18 -13.77
N LEU A 48 3.01 3.81 -12.59
CA LEU A 48 3.82 3.57 -11.39
C LEU A 48 4.77 2.38 -11.58
N LEU A 49 4.31 1.31 -12.23
CA LEU A 49 5.13 0.14 -12.53
C LEU A 49 6.25 0.47 -13.52
N PHE A 50 5.97 1.25 -14.56
CA PHE A 50 6.98 1.74 -15.51
C PHE A 50 8.09 2.54 -14.80
N LEU A 51 7.72 3.41 -13.86
CA LEU A 51 8.68 4.12 -13.01
C LEU A 51 9.48 3.14 -12.14
N SER A 52 8.81 2.17 -11.51
CA SER A 52 9.45 1.17 -10.65
C SER A 52 10.39 0.22 -11.41
N ASP A 53 10.20 0.05 -12.72
CA ASP A 53 11.07 -0.73 -13.60
C ASP A 53 12.42 -0.06 -13.85
N GLN A 54 12.57 1.23 -13.50
CA GLN A 54 13.86 1.94 -13.51
C GLN A 54 14.69 1.70 -12.23
N THR A 55 14.12 1.02 -11.22
CA THR A 55 14.81 0.66 -9.98
C THR A 55 15.61 -0.63 -10.17
N PRO A 56 16.88 -0.70 -9.71
CA PRO A 56 17.68 -1.90 -9.87
C PRO A 56 17.16 -3.08 -9.05
N GLY A 57 17.51 -4.29 -9.49
CA GLY A 57 17.15 -5.53 -8.82
C GLY A 57 15.96 -6.26 -9.43
N THR A 58 15.75 -7.48 -8.94
CA THR A 58 14.66 -8.36 -9.36
C THR A 58 13.38 -7.96 -8.65
N LEU A 59 12.25 -7.95 -9.36
CA LEU A 59 10.94 -7.72 -8.75
C LEU A 59 10.52 -8.96 -7.93
N ASP A 60 10.61 -8.83 -6.62
CA ASP A 60 10.28 -9.91 -5.69
C ASP A 60 8.83 -9.83 -5.22
N LYS A 61 8.34 -8.61 -4.99
CA LYS A 61 7.00 -8.39 -4.45
C LYS A 61 6.38 -7.12 -5.01
N LEU A 62 5.20 -7.24 -5.59
CA LEU A 62 4.27 -6.18 -5.95
C LEU A 62 3.02 -6.34 -5.10
N VAL A 63 2.64 -5.31 -4.35
CA VAL A 63 1.40 -5.31 -3.57
C VAL A 63 0.53 -4.14 -3.97
N VAL A 64 -0.73 -4.40 -4.27
CA VAL A 64 -1.78 -3.39 -4.45
C VAL A 64 -2.84 -3.61 -3.39
N LYS A 65 -3.19 -2.54 -2.67
CA LYS A 65 -4.19 -2.61 -1.59
C LYS A 65 -5.29 -1.59 -1.82
N TRP A 66 -6.49 -2.10 -2.04
CA TRP A 66 -7.74 -1.35 -2.02
C TRP A 66 -8.34 -1.37 -0.62
N GLN A 67 -8.83 -0.24 -0.15
CA GLN A 67 -9.48 -0.15 1.15
C GLN A 67 -10.41 1.06 1.27
N GLY A 68 -11.50 0.92 2.01
CA GLY A 68 -12.47 2.00 2.19
C GLY A 68 -13.61 1.69 3.14
N ASP A 69 -14.28 2.75 3.59
CA ASP A 69 -15.49 2.63 4.38
C ASP A 69 -16.66 2.20 3.48
N TRP A 70 -17.55 1.39 4.05
CA TRP A 70 -18.77 0.90 3.42
C TRP A 70 -19.92 0.96 4.44
N ILE A 71 -21.04 1.53 4.03
CA ILE A 71 -22.25 1.63 4.84
C ILE A 71 -23.32 0.81 4.12
N PRO A 72 -23.77 -0.32 4.70
CA PRO A 72 -24.80 -1.15 4.09
C PRO A 72 -26.11 -0.38 3.94
N ASN A 73 -26.75 -0.52 2.79
CA ASN A 73 -28.10 -0.05 2.50
C ASN A 73 -29.04 -1.25 2.35
N HIS A 74 -29.27 -1.94 3.48
CA HIS A 74 -30.03 -3.19 3.60
C HIS A 74 -29.30 -4.48 3.16
N GLU A 75 -28.09 -4.40 2.62
CA GLU A 75 -27.30 -5.60 2.31
C GLU A 75 -26.69 -6.24 3.57
N ASP A 76 -26.61 -7.58 3.61
CA ASP A 76 -25.84 -8.29 4.64
C ASP A 76 -24.33 -8.21 4.28
N PRO A 77 -23.47 -7.76 5.20
CA PRO A 77 -22.02 -7.80 5.05
C PRO A 77 -21.45 -9.17 4.67
N ALA A 78 -22.10 -10.27 5.08
CA ALA A 78 -21.73 -11.62 4.66
C ALA A 78 -21.94 -11.84 3.15
N ASP A 79 -23.08 -11.35 2.62
CA ASP A 79 -23.42 -11.48 1.20
C ASP A 79 -22.49 -10.63 0.34
N ILE A 80 -22.15 -9.42 0.79
CA ILE A 80 -21.16 -8.57 0.12
C ILE A 80 -19.77 -9.22 0.14
N ALA A 81 -19.35 -9.79 1.26
CA ALA A 81 -18.07 -10.51 1.32
C ALA A 81 -18.05 -11.72 0.38
N ALA A 82 -19.18 -12.45 0.26
CA ALA A 82 -19.31 -13.56 -0.66
C ALA A 82 -19.31 -13.11 -2.13
N GLN A 83 -20.01 -12.02 -2.45
CA GLN A 83 -20.04 -11.42 -3.80
C GLN A 83 -18.63 -10.99 -4.25
N ILE A 84 -17.90 -10.26 -3.41
CA ILE A 84 -16.53 -9.83 -3.74
C ILE A 84 -15.62 -11.05 -3.89
N ALA A 85 -15.76 -12.06 -3.02
CA ALA A 85 -14.97 -13.27 -3.10
C ALA A 85 -15.19 -14.06 -4.40
N ASP A 86 -16.45 -14.21 -4.82
CA ASP A 86 -16.82 -14.89 -6.06
C ASP A 86 -16.23 -14.17 -7.28
N GLN A 87 -16.38 -12.85 -7.35
CA GLN A 87 -15.85 -12.04 -8.45
C GLN A 87 -14.32 -12.08 -8.55
N LEU A 88 -13.61 -12.12 -7.42
CA LEU A 88 -12.15 -12.27 -7.38
C LEU A 88 -11.69 -13.72 -7.56
N ASN A 89 -12.64 -14.67 -7.71
CA ASN A 89 -12.41 -16.11 -7.80
C ASN A 89 -11.59 -16.64 -6.61
N ILE A 90 -11.91 -16.19 -5.40
CA ILE A 90 -11.30 -16.65 -4.15
C ILE A 90 -12.32 -17.44 -3.33
N PRO A 91 -11.90 -18.26 -2.34
CA PRO A 91 -12.83 -19.03 -1.51
C PRO A 91 -13.90 -18.14 -0.87
N THR A 92 -15.07 -18.69 -0.55
CA THR A 92 -16.11 -17.96 0.18
C THR A 92 -15.57 -17.43 1.51
N ALA A 93 -15.94 -16.20 1.86
CA ALA A 93 -15.48 -15.57 3.09
C ALA A 93 -15.99 -16.32 4.33
N SER A 94 -15.10 -16.58 5.27
CA SER A 94 -15.41 -17.16 6.57
C SER A 94 -15.69 -16.05 7.58
N LYS A 95 -16.74 -16.21 8.39
CA LYS A 95 -17.04 -15.31 9.50
C LYS A 95 -16.11 -15.58 10.69
N LEU A 96 -15.53 -14.52 11.22
CA LEU A 96 -14.62 -14.48 12.35
C LEU A 96 -15.06 -13.36 13.31
N VAL A 97 -14.53 -13.41 14.54
CA VAL A 97 -14.65 -12.31 15.51
C VAL A 97 -13.25 -11.95 15.97
N GLU A 98 -12.87 -10.69 15.81
CA GLU A 98 -11.54 -10.16 16.16
C GLU A 98 -11.73 -8.90 17.01
N ASN A 99 -11.18 -8.88 18.22
CA ASN A 99 -11.35 -7.79 19.19
C ASN A 99 -12.82 -7.40 19.47
N GLY A 100 -13.74 -8.37 19.40
CA GLY A 100 -15.18 -8.13 19.61
C GLY A 100 -15.93 -7.59 18.38
N HIS A 101 -15.25 -7.41 17.24
CA HIS A 101 -15.84 -6.98 15.99
C HIS A 101 -16.01 -8.14 15.02
N THR A 102 -17.10 -8.12 14.26
CA THR A 102 -17.33 -9.11 13.21
C THR A 102 -16.39 -8.87 12.03
N LEU A 103 -15.80 -9.94 11.50
CA LEU A 103 -14.94 -9.92 10.33
C LEU A 103 -15.33 -11.05 9.38
N TYR A 104 -15.46 -10.75 8.10
CA TYR A 104 -15.53 -11.75 7.04
C TYR A 104 -14.20 -11.75 6.28
N ARG A 105 -13.53 -12.91 6.23
CA ARG A 105 -12.20 -13.05 5.63
C ARG A 105 -12.19 -14.13 4.58
N SER A 106 -11.58 -13.81 3.43
CA SER A 106 -11.23 -14.79 2.40
C SER A 106 -9.76 -14.62 1.99
N VAL A 107 -9.09 -15.73 1.72
CA VAL A 107 -7.71 -15.75 1.28
C VAL A 107 -7.55 -16.79 0.17
N ARG A 108 -6.91 -16.38 -0.92
CA ARG A 108 -6.31 -17.27 -1.91
C ARG A 108 -4.81 -17.06 -1.86
N ASP A 109 -4.06 -18.10 -1.52
CA ASP A 109 -2.61 -18.06 -1.43
C ASP A 109 -2.02 -19.02 -2.46
N ARG A 110 -1.54 -18.45 -3.58
CA ARG A 110 -0.81 -19.18 -4.62
C ARG A 110 0.53 -18.49 -4.85
N GLU A 111 1.50 -19.25 -5.34
CA GLU A 111 2.87 -18.77 -5.59
C GLU A 111 2.91 -17.61 -6.58
N ASP A 112 2.08 -17.64 -7.61
CA ASP A 112 1.98 -16.61 -8.65
C ASP A 112 1.21 -15.38 -8.18
N LEU A 113 0.20 -15.57 -7.33
CA LEU A 113 -0.71 -14.52 -6.93
C LEU A 113 -1.44 -14.84 -5.62
N LYS A 114 -1.34 -13.92 -4.67
CA LYS A 114 -2.09 -13.94 -3.41
C LYS A 114 -3.16 -12.86 -3.41
N ILE A 115 -4.35 -13.22 -2.93
CA ILE A 115 -5.46 -12.29 -2.74
C ILE A 115 -5.98 -12.46 -1.32
N ARG A 116 -6.20 -11.34 -0.62
CA ARG A 116 -6.84 -11.30 0.69
C ARG A 116 -7.99 -10.30 0.68
N LEU A 117 -9.16 -10.76 1.12
CA LEU A 117 -10.34 -9.94 1.38
C LEU A 117 -10.61 -9.92 2.89
N ASN A 118 -10.87 -8.73 3.42
CA ASN A 118 -11.45 -8.54 4.74
C ASN A 118 -12.63 -7.55 4.65
N VAL A 119 -13.78 -7.91 5.20
CA VAL A 119 -14.92 -7.02 5.45
C VAL A 119 -15.16 -6.99 6.94
N MET A 120 -14.81 -5.88 7.60
CA MET A 120 -14.74 -5.78 9.06
C MET A 120 -15.68 -4.72 9.60
N GLU A 121 -16.37 -5.03 10.68
CA GLU A 121 -17.19 -4.07 11.41
C GLU A 121 -16.27 -3.12 12.18
N ARG A 122 -16.41 -1.81 11.97
CA ARG A 122 -15.69 -0.80 12.75
C ARG A 122 -16.52 -0.30 13.91
N GLN A 123 -17.78 -0.05 13.63
CA GLN A 123 -18.82 0.38 14.55
C GLN A 123 -20.13 -0.24 14.08
N THR A 124 -21.15 -0.28 14.93
CA THR A 124 -22.46 -0.83 14.56
C THR A 124 -22.97 -0.19 13.27
N GLY A 125 -23.17 -1.02 12.24
CA GLY A 125 -23.65 -0.59 10.91
C GLY A 125 -22.61 0.12 10.04
N GLN A 126 -21.35 0.21 10.45
CA GLN A 126 -20.26 0.79 9.67
C GLN A 126 -19.17 -0.26 9.43
N TRP A 127 -18.90 -0.52 8.16
CA TRP A 127 -17.99 -1.56 7.74
C TRP A 127 -16.80 -0.97 6.99
N TYR A 128 -15.73 -1.76 6.95
CA TYR A 128 -14.51 -1.40 6.24
C TYR A 128 -14.06 -2.58 5.41
N VAL A 129 -13.84 -2.32 4.12
CA VAL A 129 -13.44 -3.34 3.15
C VAL A 129 -11.96 -3.16 2.86
N VAL A 130 -11.22 -4.26 2.83
CA VAL A 130 -9.82 -4.32 2.39
C VAL A 130 -9.65 -5.46 1.41
N VAL A 131 -9.15 -5.15 0.22
CA VAL A 131 -8.68 -6.14 -0.77
C VAL A 131 -7.20 -5.91 -1.02
N GLN A 132 -6.38 -6.92 -0.75
CA GLN A 132 -4.95 -6.90 -1.02
C GLN A 132 -4.61 -7.93 -2.09
N LEU A 133 -3.91 -7.47 -3.12
CA LEU A 133 -3.35 -8.27 -4.20
C LEU A 133 -1.83 -8.27 -4.02
N GLU A 134 -1.20 -9.44 -4.09
CA GLU A 134 0.25 -9.59 -4.00
C GLU A 134 0.75 -10.57 -5.07
N SER A 135 1.79 -10.19 -5.80
CA SER A 135 2.44 -11.08 -6.77
C SER A 135 3.95 -10.83 -6.82
N SER A 136 4.69 -11.75 -7.41
CA SER A 136 6.02 -11.49 -7.97
C SER A 136 5.90 -10.98 -9.42
N ASP A 137 7.00 -10.89 -10.15
CA ASP A 137 6.98 -10.54 -11.58
C ASP A 137 6.11 -11.49 -12.41
N THR A 138 6.14 -12.80 -12.11
CA THR A 138 5.37 -13.83 -12.84
C THR A 138 3.86 -13.56 -12.82
N GLY A 139 3.33 -13.03 -11.72
CA GLY A 139 1.90 -12.72 -11.56
C GLY A 139 1.52 -11.27 -11.88
N ARG A 140 2.47 -10.44 -12.32
CA ARG A 140 2.28 -8.98 -12.45
C ARG A 140 1.10 -8.60 -13.34
N GLU A 141 0.96 -9.18 -14.54
CA GLU A 141 -0.15 -8.83 -15.43
C GLU A 141 -1.51 -9.31 -14.90
N GLN A 142 -1.55 -10.48 -14.24
CA GLN A 142 -2.76 -10.96 -13.59
C GLN A 142 -3.17 -10.03 -12.45
N LEU A 143 -2.21 -9.53 -11.67
CA LEU A 143 -2.45 -8.55 -10.62
C LEU A 143 -3.00 -7.24 -11.18
N ILE A 144 -2.49 -6.73 -12.31
CA ILE A 144 -3.01 -5.51 -12.97
C ILE A 144 -4.47 -5.70 -13.41
N GLN A 145 -4.82 -6.86 -13.97
CA GLN A 145 -6.20 -7.17 -14.35
C GLN A 145 -7.14 -7.22 -13.13
N LEU A 146 -6.68 -7.81 -12.03
CA LEU A 146 -7.45 -7.88 -10.79
C LEU A 146 -7.57 -6.52 -10.09
N HIS A 147 -6.54 -5.68 -10.17
CA HIS A 147 -6.59 -4.31 -9.69
C HIS A 147 -7.70 -3.51 -10.37
N LYS A 148 -7.82 -3.63 -11.70
CA LYS A 148 -8.91 -3.04 -12.47
C LYS A 148 -10.28 -3.57 -12.01
N LEU A 149 -10.40 -4.89 -11.85
CA LEU A 149 -11.63 -5.50 -11.36
C LEU A 149 -12.00 -5.00 -9.96
N CYS A 150 -11.02 -4.83 -9.06
CA CYS A 150 -11.27 -4.25 -7.73
C CYS A 150 -11.84 -2.84 -7.81
N ALA A 151 -11.32 -1.99 -8.69
CA ALA A 151 -11.84 -0.63 -8.90
C ALA A 151 -13.33 -0.67 -9.30
N GLU A 152 -13.69 -1.53 -10.27
CA GLU A 152 -15.07 -1.66 -10.76
C GLU A 152 -16.01 -2.18 -9.67
N GLN A 153 -15.62 -3.27 -9.00
CA GLN A 153 -16.50 -3.97 -8.07
C GLN A 153 -16.73 -3.18 -6.79
N LEU A 154 -15.67 -2.65 -6.19
CA LEU A 154 -15.78 -1.87 -4.95
C LEU A 154 -16.62 -0.60 -5.18
N ASN A 155 -16.44 0.07 -6.32
CA ASN A 155 -17.27 1.22 -6.69
C ASN A 155 -18.74 0.81 -6.91
N SER A 156 -19.01 -0.32 -7.58
CA SER A 156 -20.38 -0.79 -7.85
C SER A 156 -21.17 -1.15 -6.58
N ILE A 157 -20.49 -1.60 -5.53
CA ILE A 157 -21.07 -1.95 -4.21
C ILE A 157 -21.14 -0.72 -3.29
N GLY A 158 -20.66 0.44 -3.74
CA GLY A 158 -20.70 1.69 -2.98
C GLY A 158 -19.63 1.79 -1.88
N VAL A 159 -18.55 1.00 -1.98
CA VAL A 159 -17.38 1.17 -1.10
C VAL A 159 -16.66 2.45 -1.50
N GLN A 160 -16.40 3.33 -0.53
CA GLN A 160 -15.59 4.53 -0.73
C GLN A 160 -14.10 4.16 -0.72
N ALA A 161 -13.69 3.34 -1.69
CA ALA A 161 -12.39 2.72 -1.74
C ALA A 161 -11.32 3.64 -2.33
N GLN A 162 -10.14 3.58 -1.74
CA GLN A 162 -8.90 4.17 -2.23
C GLN A 162 -7.86 3.05 -2.34
N TRP A 163 -6.80 3.28 -3.11
CA TRP A 163 -5.73 2.32 -3.25
C TRP A 163 -4.34 2.92 -3.11
N ASN A 164 -3.40 2.05 -2.78
CA ASN A 164 -1.97 2.30 -2.77
C ASN A 164 -1.26 1.07 -3.35
N THR A 165 -0.01 1.26 -3.75
CA THR A 165 0.83 0.16 -4.22
C THR A 165 2.22 0.24 -3.62
N SER A 166 2.87 -0.90 -3.48
CA SER A 166 4.25 -1.02 -3.04
C SER A 166 4.97 -2.04 -3.90
N VAL A 167 6.16 -1.66 -4.37
CA VAL A 167 7.03 -2.47 -5.21
C VAL A 167 8.32 -2.71 -4.46
N GLN A 168 8.69 -3.97 -4.29
CA GLN A 168 9.91 -4.40 -3.63
C GLN A 168 10.80 -5.12 -4.62
N ARG A 169 12.05 -4.65 -4.71
CA ARG A 169 13.10 -5.28 -5.50
C ARG A 169 14.25 -5.70 -4.61
N SER A 170 14.78 -6.89 -4.86
CA SER A 170 16.00 -7.34 -4.17
C SER A 170 17.18 -7.43 -5.12
N LEU A 171 18.35 -7.19 -4.56
CA LEU A 171 19.61 -7.23 -5.28
C LEU A 171 20.76 -7.56 -4.35
N GLN A 172 21.78 -8.17 -4.92
CA GLN A 172 23.08 -8.35 -4.29
C GLN A 172 23.92 -7.12 -4.62
N ALA A 173 24.15 -6.26 -3.63
CA ALA A 173 24.86 -5.00 -3.81
C ALA A 173 25.92 -4.81 -2.71
N LYS A 174 27.11 -4.37 -3.12
CA LYS A 174 28.25 -4.09 -2.22
C LYS A 174 28.16 -2.71 -1.59
N GLU A 175 27.46 -1.81 -2.27
CA GLU A 175 27.15 -0.45 -1.84
C GLU A 175 26.47 -0.45 -0.48
N SER A 176 26.70 0.59 0.32
CA SER A 176 25.91 0.81 1.53
C SER A 176 24.46 1.18 1.19
N VAL A 177 23.56 1.08 2.17
CA VAL A 177 22.15 1.47 1.99
C VAL A 177 21.99 2.92 1.53
N ASP A 178 22.82 3.85 2.02
CA ASP A 178 22.82 5.25 1.56
C ASP A 178 23.33 5.42 0.13
N GLN A 179 24.37 4.68 -0.26
CA GLN A 179 24.90 4.72 -1.62
C GLN A 179 23.86 4.19 -2.61
N LEU A 180 23.21 3.09 -2.26
CA LEU A 180 22.17 2.49 -3.08
C LEU A 180 20.90 3.36 -3.15
N MET A 181 20.53 4.04 -2.05
CA MET A 181 19.47 5.05 -2.06
C MET A 181 19.79 6.15 -3.08
N LYS A 182 21.00 6.74 -3.03
CA LYS A 182 21.42 7.80 -3.98
C LYS A 182 21.47 7.34 -5.43
N GLN A 183 21.95 6.13 -5.68
CA GLN A 183 21.95 5.54 -7.02
C GLN A 183 20.52 5.35 -7.55
N THR A 184 19.62 4.91 -6.69
CA THR A 184 18.20 4.75 -7.06
C THR A 184 17.54 6.09 -7.29
N GLU A 185 17.79 7.09 -6.43
CA GLU A 185 17.33 8.47 -6.62
C GLU A 185 17.79 9.02 -7.98
N ALA A 186 19.06 8.82 -8.34
CA ALA A 186 19.61 9.26 -9.61
C ALA A 186 18.98 8.56 -10.82
N SER A 187 18.66 7.26 -10.70
CA SER A 187 17.94 6.51 -11.75
C SER A 187 16.54 7.08 -12.00
N LEU A 188 15.81 7.38 -10.93
CA LEU A 188 14.43 7.89 -11.01
C LEU A 188 14.38 9.35 -11.47
N ALA A 189 15.39 10.16 -11.16
CA ALA A 189 15.44 11.59 -11.53
C ALA A 189 15.40 11.84 -13.05
N GLY A 190 15.75 10.85 -13.88
CA GLY A 190 15.60 10.92 -15.33
C GLY A 190 14.16 10.75 -15.84
N THR A 191 13.26 10.25 -14.99
CA THR A 191 11.86 9.93 -15.35
C THR A 191 10.87 10.82 -14.62
N ILE A 192 11.17 11.23 -13.38
CA ILE A 192 10.25 12.02 -12.56
C ILE A 192 10.96 13.10 -11.73
N SER A 193 10.30 14.26 -11.60
CA SER A 193 10.70 15.29 -10.64
C SER A 193 10.24 14.91 -9.24
N MET A 194 11.18 14.86 -8.30
CA MET A 194 10.89 14.50 -6.91
C MET A 194 11.72 15.33 -5.94
N GLN A 195 11.09 15.75 -4.84
CA GLN A 195 11.71 16.50 -3.76
C GLN A 195 11.56 15.74 -2.45
N ALA A 196 12.69 15.38 -1.83
CA ALA A 196 12.68 14.76 -0.50
C ALA A 196 12.08 15.72 0.55
N LYS A 197 11.14 15.22 1.35
CA LYS A 197 10.48 15.98 2.44
C LYS A 197 10.80 15.41 3.82
N GLU A 198 10.90 14.09 3.92
CA GLU A 198 11.12 13.40 5.18
C GLU A 198 12.20 12.33 4.98
N ARG A 199 13.10 12.16 5.95
CA ARG A 199 14.14 11.13 5.91
C ARG A 199 14.26 10.43 7.26
N TYR A 200 14.35 9.11 7.20
CA TYR A 200 14.69 8.22 8.31
C TYR A 200 15.95 7.43 7.96
N THR A 201 16.80 7.18 8.95
CA THR A 201 18.03 6.40 8.78
C THR A 201 18.37 5.66 10.07
N ASP A 202 18.69 4.38 9.93
CA ASP A 202 19.32 3.56 10.95
C ASP A 202 20.49 2.76 10.35
N VAL A 203 21.04 1.80 11.11
CA VAL A 203 22.23 1.03 10.70
C VAL A 203 22.01 0.22 9.41
N ASN A 204 20.80 -0.27 9.18
CA ASN A 204 20.49 -1.18 8.08
C ASN A 204 19.45 -0.60 7.10
N THR A 205 18.91 0.58 7.38
CA THR A 205 17.75 1.11 6.67
C THR A 205 17.90 2.60 6.42
N VAL A 206 17.59 3.02 5.20
CA VAL A 206 17.34 4.41 4.84
C VAL A 206 15.96 4.48 4.23
N ALA A 207 15.12 5.43 4.66
CA ALA A 207 13.82 5.68 4.06
C ALA A 207 13.61 7.18 3.83
N VAL A 208 13.00 7.54 2.70
CA VAL A 208 12.75 8.92 2.29
C VAL A 208 11.35 9.04 1.72
N SER A 209 10.59 10.04 2.18
CA SER A 209 9.30 10.43 1.59
C SER A 209 9.52 11.60 0.63
N TYR A 210 8.88 11.56 -0.54
CA TYR A 210 9.04 12.52 -1.61
C TYR A 210 7.71 13.18 -1.97
N GLU A 211 7.78 14.49 -2.21
CA GLU A 211 6.82 15.18 -3.04
C GLU A 211 7.19 14.96 -4.50
N ALA A 212 6.28 14.39 -5.28
CA ALA A 212 6.44 14.11 -6.71
C ALA A 212 5.11 14.42 -7.42
N PRO A 213 4.86 15.70 -7.79
CA PRO A 213 3.55 16.17 -8.23
C PRO A 213 2.97 15.47 -9.47
N ASP A 214 3.83 14.88 -10.30
CA ASP A 214 3.42 14.18 -11.53
C ASP A 214 2.86 12.77 -11.27
N LEU A 215 2.93 12.26 -10.03
CA LEU A 215 2.39 10.95 -9.67
C LEU A 215 0.88 10.99 -9.40
N PRO A 216 0.15 9.91 -9.74
CA PRO A 216 -1.31 9.87 -9.67
C PRO A 216 -1.89 9.69 -8.26
N LEU A 217 -1.07 9.38 -7.25
CA LEU A 217 -1.49 9.08 -5.89
C LEU A 217 -0.78 10.00 -4.91
N MET A 218 -1.51 10.55 -3.94
CA MET A 218 -0.94 11.39 -2.89
C MET A 218 -1.56 11.14 -1.52
N VAL A 219 -0.81 11.44 -0.47
CA VAL A 219 -1.29 11.55 0.90
C VAL A 219 -0.80 12.86 1.52
N GLN A 220 -1.61 13.48 2.37
CA GLN A 220 -1.19 14.63 3.15
C GLN A 220 -0.35 14.16 4.34
N SER A 221 0.88 14.68 4.49
CA SER A 221 1.75 14.49 5.65
C SER A 221 2.14 15.84 6.24
N GLY A 222 1.55 16.21 7.38
CA GLY A 222 1.76 17.52 7.98
C GLY A 222 1.40 18.65 7.00
N GLU A 223 2.38 19.49 6.67
CA GLU A 223 2.24 20.64 5.76
C GLU A 223 2.59 20.32 4.29
N HIS A 224 2.93 19.07 3.98
CA HIS A 224 3.37 18.67 2.64
C HIS A 224 2.54 17.53 2.07
N GLN A 225 2.57 17.39 0.75
CA GLN A 225 2.03 16.22 0.06
C GLN A 225 3.14 15.23 -0.21
N VAL A 226 2.84 13.95 0.00
CA VAL A 226 3.74 12.84 -0.29
C VAL A 226 3.08 11.97 -1.35
N GLN A 227 3.79 11.71 -2.44
CA GLN A 227 3.34 10.87 -3.54
C GLN A 227 4.15 9.58 -3.68
N MET A 228 5.33 9.54 -3.05
CA MET A 228 6.20 8.38 -3.08
C MET A 228 6.99 8.28 -1.79
N GLN A 229 7.22 7.06 -1.33
CA GLN A 229 8.18 6.74 -0.28
C GLN A 229 9.14 5.68 -0.79
N MET A 230 10.44 5.88 -0.62
CA MET A 230 11.47 4.91 -0.98
C MET A 230 12.19 4.45 0.28
N ALA A 231 12.42 3.15 0.43
CA ALA A 231 13.27 2.59 1.46
C ALA A 231 14.32 1.67 0.85
N VAL A 232 15.51 1.68 1.42
CA VAL A 232 16.56 0.70 1.18
C VAL A 232 16.85 0.00 2.50
N HIS A 233 16.75 -1.32 2.53
CA HIS A 233 17.00 -2.15 3.68
C HIS A 233 18.07 -3.21 3.35
N GLU A 234 18.97 -3.47 4.29
CA GLU A 234 19.96 -4.54 4.20
C GLU A 234 19.61 -5.67 5.16
N ASN A 235 19.44 -6.88 4.63
CA ASN A 235 19.36 -8.10 5.43
C ASN A 235 20.76 -8.64 5.68
N LYS A 236 21.25 -8.47 6.91
CA LYS A 236 22.59 -8.92 7.31
C LYS A 236 22.80 -10.43 7.19
N GLU A 237 21.74 -11.23 7.34
CA GLU A 237 21.85 -12.69 7.30
C GLU A 237 22.03 -13.21 5.88
N GLN A 238 21.35 -12.60 4.91
CA GLN A 238 21.34 -13.04 3.51
C GLN A 238 22.30 -12.22 2.64
N GLN A 239 22.92 -11.18 3.22
CA GLN A 239 23.73 -10.17 2.54
C GLN A 239 23.02 -9.55 1.32
N ASP A 240 21.68 -9.62 1.30
CA ASP A 240 20.87 -9.00 0.28
C ASP A 240 20.50 -7.57 0.69
N LYS A 241 20.27 -6.75 -0.33
CA LYS A 241 19.64 -5.45 -0.17
C LYS A 241 18.31 -5.47 -0.86
N ARG A 242 17.43 -4.64 -0.34
CA ARG A 242 16.06 -4.52 -0.78
C ARG A 242 15.72 -3.06 -0.95
N ILE A 243 15.22 -2.71 -2.13
CA ILE A 243 14.66 -1.40 -2.41
C ILE A 243 13.15 -1.55 -2.44
N THR A 244 12.46 -0.73 -1.68
CA THR A 244 10.99 -0.69 -1.65
C THR A 244 10.52 0.70 -2.07
N LEU A 245 9.68 0.77 -3.10
CA LEU A 245 8.94 1.95 -3.48
C LEU A 245 7.49 1.80 -3.04
N GLY A 246 6.96 2.79 -2.32
CA GLY A 246 5.57 2.88 -1.92
C GLY A 246 4.91 4.09 -2.57
N PHE A 247 3.67 3.93 -3.02
CA PHE A 247 2.89 4.95 -3.70
C PHE A 247 1.51 5.07 -3.04
N PRO A 248 1.25 6.12 -2.23
CA PRO A 248 2.22 7.14 -1.80
C PRO A 248 3.15 6.70 -0.66
N LEU A 249 2.79 5.66 0.09
CA LEU A 249 3.54 5.17 1.25
C LEU A 249 3.83 3.68 1.10
N ILE A 250 4.84 3.18 1.81
CA ILE A 250 5.16 1.76 1.89
C ILE A 250 4.16 1.11 2.85
N THR A 251 3.46 0.07 2.38
CA THR A 251 2.39 -0.58 3.18
C THR A 251 2.54 -2.10 3.23
N ILE A 252 3.70 -2.60 2.83
CA ILE A 252 4.03 -4.02 2.89
C ILE A 252 4.54 -4.38 4.29
N GLU A 253 4.17 -5.57 4.73
CA GLU A 253 4.77 -6.20 5.89
C GLU A 253 6.13 -6.80 5.49
N TYR A 254 7.14 -6.58 6.32
CA TYR A 254 8.51 -7.09 6.16
C TYR A 254 8.68 -8.44 6.86
#